data_AF-A0A494VT54-F1
#
_entry.id   AF-A0A494VT54-F1
#
_cell.length_a   1.000
_cell.length_b   1.000
_cell.length_c   1.000
_cell.angle_alpha   90.00
_cell.angle_beta   90.00
_cell.angle_gamma   90.00
#
_symmetry.space_group_name_H-M   'P 1'
#
loop_
_entity.id
_entity.type
_entity.pdbx_description
1 polymer ?
#
loop_
_entity_poly.entity_id
_entity_poly.type
_entity_poly.pdbx_seq_one_letter_code
_entity_poly.pdbx_strand_id
1 'polypeptide(L)'
;MVTDLKQIKALLQYTAGYLKARLQAVLGSEVTFLPPLLPRLNRDGSGIEKLISDYNLDSNEVIILMMALAPHLQVDFFDEIIQPFMQESGDFQQLGGVRSRNGRSFLPTGQTAAFILAGDDMEKRLEIAALFHHQSNFAKQHILYLEDVPEGEPALSGRIVLQPEYLELLITGTQSIPKLSMNFPAQHLETTYNWDDLVLGDTTRQQIAELENWVNYQQVLMTDWGMERKLKPGYRALFHGPPGTGKTLTASLLGKYTGKHVFRIDLSMIVSKFIGETEKNLSKLFEKADNKNWILFFDEADALFGKRTNVKDAHDKYANQEASYLLQRVEQHNGLVILATNFKNNIDEAFMRRFQSVIHFPLPNAEERHIIWQKTFPPKANLNGHINLEQISRKYELSGSGILNVVQFACLQMLARKEAKISNELILEGIEREYTKENRVW
;
A
#
# COMPACT_ATOMS: atom_id res chain seq x y z
N MET A 1 9.83 -17.54 -7.47
CA MET A 1 9.41 -16.22 -7.98
C MET A 1 10.56 -15.36 -8.48
N VAL A 2 11.83 -15.69 -8.20
CA VAL A 2 12.98 -15.01 -8.81
C VAL A 2 12.90 -15.15 -10.32
N THR A 3 13.14 -14.07 -11.06
CA THR A 3 13.13 -14.13 -12.52
C THR A 3 14.27 -15.03 -13.00
N ASP A 4 13.97 -15.97 -13.91
CA ASP A 4 15.00 -16.81 -14.52
C ASP A 4 15.96 -15.94 -15.34
N LEU A 5 17.25 -15.98 -14.98
CA LEU A 5 18.31 -15.24 -15.65
C LEU A 5 18.39 -15.58 -17.14
N LYS A 6 18.08 -16.83 -17.54
CA LYS A 6 18.06 -17.23 -18.95
C LYS A 6 16.97 -16.46 -19.71
N GLN A 7 15.82 -16.25 -19.09
CA GLN A 7 14.71 -15.55 -19.72
C GLN A 7 14.94 -14.04 -19.79
N ILE A 8 15.46 -13.43 -18.73
CA ILE A 8 15.91 -12.03 -18.78
C ILE A 8 16.91 -11.84 -19.93
N LYS A 9 17.89 -12.75 -20.08
CA LYS A 9 18.85 -12.69 -21.17
C LYS A 9 18.18 -12.82 -22.55
N ALA A 10 17.22 -13.73 -22.71
CA ALA A 10 16.49 -13.90 -23.96
C ALA A 10 15.69 -12.64 -24.33
N LEU A 11 15.02 -12.01 -23.35
CA LEU A 11 14.27 -10.78 -23.54
C LEU A 11 15.18 -9.57 -23.81
N LEU A 12 16.33 -9.47 -23.13
CA LEU A 12 17.34 -8.45 -23.43
C LEU A 12 17.91 -8.62 -24.84
N GLN A 13 18.20 -9.85 -25.26
CA GLN A 13 18.64 -10.16 -26.62
C GLN A 13 17.58 -9.82 -27.66
N TYR A 14 16.31 -10.09 -27.36
CA TYR A 14 15.18 -9.69 -28.20
C TYR A 14 15.11 -8.17 -28.36
N THR A 15 15.15 -7.40 -27.26
CA THR A 15 15.17 -5.93 -27.28
C THR A 15 16.39 -5.38 -28.01
N ALA A 16 17.58 -5.96 -27.77
CA ALA A 16 18.81 -5.56 -28.44
C ALA A 16 18.76 -5.81 -29.95
N GLY A 17 18.25 -6.98 -30.36
CA GLY A 17 18.06 -7.32 -31.76
C GLY A 17 17.06 -6.39 -32.45
N TYR A 18 15.98 -6.00 -31.76
CA TYR A 18 14.99 -5.05 -32.28
C TYR A 18 15.60 -3.66 -32.49
N LEU A 19 16.34 -3.13 -31.50
CA LEU A 19 17.05 -1.87 -31.62
C LEU A 19 18.08 -1.91 -32.75
N LYS A 20 18.86 -2.98 -32.85
CA LYS A 20 19.85 -3.16 -33.92
C LYS A 20 19.20 -3.20 -35.30
N ALA A 21 18.12 -3.94 -35.47
CA ALA A 21 17.36 -3.99 -36.72
C ALA A 21 16.81 -2.59 -37.10
N ARG A 22 16.35 -1.81 -36.12
CA ARG A 22 15.89 -0.44 -36.35
C ARG A 22 17.03 0.48 -36.78
N LEU A 23 18.16 0.45 -36.07
CA LEU A 23 19.34 1.24 -36.42
C LEU A 23 19.84 0.89 -37.83
N GLN A 24 19.84 -0.39 -38.20
CA GLN A 24 20.20 -0.83 -39.55
C GLN A 24 19.21 -0.34 -40.62
N ALA A 25 17.91 -0.32 -40.32
CA ALA A 25 16.90 0.15 -41.26
C ALA A 25 16.95 1.67 -41.48
N VAL A 26 17.30 2.45 -40.46
CA VAL A 26 17.37 3.92 -40.54
C VAL A 26 18.75 4.42 -41.00
N LEU A 27 19.83 3.78 -40.58
CA LEU A 27 21.22 4.24 -40.82
C LEU A 27 21.99 3.38 -41.83
N GLY A 28 21.51 2.16 -42.11
CA GLY A 28 22.12 1.26 -43.09
C GLY A 28 21.55 1.44 -44.48
N SER A 29 22.28 0.96 -45.49
CA SER A 29 21.88 0.97 -46.89
C SER A 29 20.73 -0.03 -47.13
N GLU A 30 19.49 0.45 -47.26
CA GLU A 30 18.30 -0.29 -47.74
C GLU A 30 18.12 -1.72 -47.19
N VAL A 31 18.11 -1.88 -45.86
CA VAL A 31 17.74 -3.17 -45.24
C VAL A 31 16.28 -3.13 -44.80
N THR A 32 15.47 -4.10 -45.26
CA THR A 32 14.10 -4.29 -44.78
C THR A 32 14.11 -4.52 -43.27
N PHE A 33 13.28 -3.78 -42.53
CA PHE A 33 13.16 -3.92 -41.08
C PHE A 33 12.63 -5.32 -40.71
N LEU A 34 13.51 -6.16 -40.15
CA LEU A 34 13.22 -7.54 -39.74
C LEU A 34 13.64 -7.76 -38.28
N PRO A 35 12.77 -7.41 -37.31
CA PRO A 35 13.07 -7.64 -35.91
C PRO A 35 13.01 -9.14 -35.57
N PRO A 36 13.70 -9.58 -34.50
CA PRO A 36 13.56 -10.94 -33.99
C PRO A 36 12.11 -11.22 -33.56
N LEU A 37 11.75 -12.50 -33.46
CA LEU A 37 10.47 -12.90 -32.85
C LEU A 37 10.58 -12.88 -31.33
N LEU A 38 9.48 -12.51 -30.66
CA LEU A 38 9.39 -12.59 -29.21
C LEU A 38 9.67 -14.03 -28.76
N PRO A 39 10.58 -14.26 -27.79
CA PRO A 39 10.83 -15.60 -27.27
C PRO A 39 9.56 -16.19 -26.65
N ARG A 40 9.45 -17.52 -26.65
CA ARG A 40 8.31 -18.21 -26.03
C ARG A 40 8.30 -17.94 -24.52
N LEU A 41 7.22 -17.34 -24.04
CA LEU A 41 7.00 -17.07 -22.63
C LEU A 41 6.24 -18.23 -21.99
N ASN A 42 6.71 -18.68 -20.82
CA ASN A 42 5.94 -19.61 -20.01
C ASN A 42 4.86 -18.87 -19.21
N ARG A 43 3.58 -19.18 -19.47
CA ARG A 43 2.45 -18.57 -18.73
C ARG A 43 2.43 -18.94 -17.24
N ASP A 44 3.00 -20.10 -16.90
CA ASP A 44 3.22 -20.54 -15.51
C ASP A 44 4.63 -20.19 -15.00
N GLY A 45 5.35 -19.32 -15.72
CA GLY A 45 6.71 -18.88 -15.39
C GLY A 45 6.77 -18.06 -14.11
N SER A 46 7.96 -17.60 -13.74
CA SER A 46 8.13 -16.74 -12.55
C SER A 46 8.92 -15.47 -12.82
N GLY A 47 8.62 -14.40 -12.07
CA GLY A 47 9.23 -13.09 -12.28
C GLY A 47 8.66 -12.40 -13.52
N ILE A 48 9.52 -12.04 -14.48
CA ILE A 48 9.10 -11.26 -15.65
C ILE A 48 8.07 -11.95 -16.55
N GLU A 49 8.16 -13.27 -16.76
CA GLU A 49 7.19 -13.99 -17.60
C GLU A 49 5.80 -13.98 -16.98
N LYS A 50 5.74 -14.15 -15.65
CA LYS A 50 4.50 -14.05 -14.90
C LYS A 50 3.92 -12.65 -14.98
N LEU A 51 4.74 -11.61 -14.83
CA LEU A 51 4.30 -10.22 -14.97
C LEU A 51 3.73 -9.94 -16.37
N ILE A 52 4.41 -10.41 -17.42
CA ILE A 52 3.92 -10.28 -18.80
C ILE A 52 2.59 -11.02 -19.00
N SER A 53 2.45 -12.22 -18.41
CA SER A 53 1.22 -13.02 -18.50
C SER A 53 0.07 -12.42 -17.69
N ASP A 54 0.31 -12.04 -16.44
CA ASP A 54 -0.69 -11.50 -15.49
C ASP A 54 -1.31 -10.19 -16.03
N TYR A 55 -0.51 -9.36 -16.70
CA TYR A 55 -0.98 -8.11 -17.32
C TYR A 55 -1.23 -8.21 -18.82
N ASN A 56 -1.09 -9.40 -19.41
CA ASN A 56 -1.29 -9.67 -20.85
C ASN A 56 -0.56 -8.66 -21.75
N LEU A 57 0.72 -8.41 -21.46
CA LEU A 57 1.52 -7.43 -22.20
C LEU A 57 1.84 -7.90 -23.62
N ASP A 58 1.66 -7.03 -24.60
CA ASP A 58 2.00 -7.31 -25.99
C ASP A 58 3.51 -7.17 -26.28
N SER A 59 3.94 -7.42 -27.52
CA SER A 59 5.36 -7.34 -27.90
C SER A 59 5.96 -5.94 -27.75
N ASN A 60 5.19 -4.89 -28.02
CA ASN A 60 5.65 -3.50 -27.90
C ASN A 60 5.82 -3.14 -26.43
N GLU A 61 4.85 -3.51 -25.59
CA GLU A 61 4.91 -3.34 -24.14
C GLU A 61 6.08 -4.12 -23.54
N VAL A 62 6.33 -5.36 -23.98
CA VAL A 62 7.51 -6.12 -23.53
C VAL A 62 8.81 -5.40 -23.86
N ILE A 63 8.94 -4.82 -25.06
CA ILE A 63 10.14 -4.04 -25.43
C ILE A 63 10.29 -2.83 -24.52
N ILE A 64 9.22 -2.06 -24.28
CA ILE A 64 9.25 -0.87 -23.41
C ILE A 64 9.62 -1.26 -21.97
N LEU A 65 9.05 -2.34 -21.45
CA LEU A 65 9.38 -2.88 -20.13
C LEU A 65 10.87 -3.24 -20.04
N MET A 66 11.38 -3.95 -21.05
CA MET A 66 12.79 -4.33 -21.10
C MET A 66 13.71 -3.12 -21.27
N MET A 67 13.29 -2.09 -22.01
CA MET A 67 14.02 -0.84 -22.11
C MET A 67 14.15 -0.15 -20.76
N ALA A 68 13.08 -0.13 -19.97
CA ALA A 68 13.11 0.43 -18.62
C ALA A 68 13.98 -0.40 -17.65
N LEU A 69 13.96 -1.74 -17.80
CA LEU A 69 14.69 -2.66 -16.93
C LEU A 69 16.20 -2.74 -17.26
N ALA A 70 16.57 -2.69 -18.54
CA ALA A 70 17.94 -2.97 -18.99
C ALA A 70 19.02 -2.11 -18.30
N PRO A 71 18.88 -0.78 -18.13
CA PRO A 71 19.88 0.04 -17.47
C PRO A 71 20.16 -0.34 -16.01
N HIS A 72 19.23 -1.04 -15.35
CA HIS A 72 19.40 -1.54 -13.98
C HIS A 72 20.18 -2.86 -13.92
N LEU A 73 20.21 -3.63 -15.01
CA LEU A 73 20.86 -4.93 -15.09
C LEU A 73 22.21 -4.85 -15.80
N GLN A 74 22.30 -4.03 -16.83
CA GLN A 74 23.49 -3.79 -17.64
C GLN A 74 23.53 -2.29 -17.99
N VAL A 75 24.40 -1.55 -17.30
CA VAL A 75 24.45 -0.07 -17.33
C VAL A 75 24.76 0.48 -18.73
N ASP A 76 25.55 -0.23 -19.52
CA ASP A 76 26.01 0.13 -20.87
C ASP A 76 25.19 -0.54 -21.99
N PHE A 77 24.08 -1.22 -21.66
CA PHE A 77 23.29 -2.01 -22.60
C PHE A 77 22.97 -1.28 -23.91
N PHE A 78 22.46 -0.05 -23.82
CA PHE A 78 22.12 0.74 -25.00
C PHE A 78 23.38 1.26 -25.71
N ASP A 79 24.37 1.72 -24.94
CA ASP A 79 25.61 2.28 -25.48
C ASP A 79 26.37 1.24 -26.33
N GLU A 80 26.46 -0.02 -25.89
CA GLU A 80 27.08 -1.11 -26.66
C GLU A 80 26.41 -1.35 -28.02
N ILE A 81 25.08 -1.17 -28.09
CA ILE A 81 24.30 -1.41 -29.31
C ILE A 81 24.36 -0.21 -30.25
N ILE A 82 24.34 1.00 -29.71
CA ILE A 82 24.26 2.25 -30.46
C ILE A 82 25.63 2.69 -30.99
N GLN A 83 26.69 2.55 -30.19
CA GLN A 83 28.03 3.07 -30.51
C GLN A 83 28.57 2.61 -31.87
N PRO A 84 28.40 1.35 -32.33
CA PRO A 84 28.84 0.92 -33.65
C PRO A 84 28.17 1.64 -34.83
N PHE A 85 27.02 2.29 -34.60
CA PHE A 85 26.27 3.04 -35.61
C PHE A 85 26.54 4.55 -35.56
N MET A 86 27.27 5.02 -34.55
CA MET A 86 27.65 6.43 -34.40
C MET A 86 28.95 6.70 -35.20
N GLN A 87 28.84 7.38 -36.34
CA GLN A 87 30.00 7.68 -37.21
C GLN A 87 30.77 8.94 -36.80
N GLU A 88 30.15 9.85 -36.03
CA GLU A 88 30.78 11.06 -35.49
C GLU A 88 30.38 11.26 -34.02
N SER A 89 31.21 12.01 -33.29
CA SER A 89 30.98 12.41 -31.89
C SER A 89 29.79 13.37 -31.77
N GLY A 90 28.57 12.86 -31.90
CA GLY A 90 27.33 13.61 -31.76
C GLY A 90 26.17 12.74 -31.28
N ASP A 91 25.26 13.31 -30.51
CA ASP A 91 24.03 12.62 -30.09
C ASP A 91 23.13 12.41 -31.30
N PHE A 92 22.74 11.16 -31.58
CA PHE A 92 21.79 10.82 -32.63
C PHE A 92 20.38 11.27 -32.23
N GLN A 93 20.06 12.53 -32.52
CA GLN A 93 18.87 13.24 -32.03
C GLN A 93 17.55 12.48 -32.28
N GLN A 94 17.45 11.72 -33.37
CA GLN A 94 16.25 10.95 -33.71
C GLN A 94 15.93 9.82 -32.72
N LEU A 95 16.96 9.22 -32.10
CA LEU A 95 16.82 8.14 -31.11
C LEU A 95 16.34 8.67 -29.74
N GLY A 96 16.49 9.96 -29.48
CA GLY A 96 16.22 10.53 -28.16
C GLY A 96 17.16 9.96 -27.09
N GLY A 97 16.62 9.71 -25.90
CA GLY A 97 17.40 9.29 -24.75
C GLY A 97 18.05 10.45 -24.00
N VAL A 98 18.46 10.20 -22.77
CA VAL A 98 19.20 11.16 -21.94
C VAL A 98 20.38 10.49 -21.24
N ARG A 99 21.36 11.29 -20.82
CA ARG A 99 22.55 10.79 -20.11
C ARG A 99 22.32 10.79 -18.60
N SER A 100 22.67 9.69 -17.95
CA SER A 100 22.66 9.60 -16.47
C SER A 100 23.61 10.63 -15.86
N ARG A 101 23.20 11.29 -14.76
CA ARG A 101 23.96 12.36 -14.10
C ARG A 101 25.32 11.88 -13.55
N ASN A 102 25.36 10.67 -13.00
CA ASN A 102 26.55 10.16 -12.30
C ASN A 102 27.44 9.30 -13.20
N GLY A 103 26.84 8.53 -14.13
CA GLY A 103 27.56 7.54 -14.94
C GLY A 103 27.62 7.85 -16.43
N ARG A 104 26.91 8.89 -16.91
CA ARG A 104 26.74 9.23 -18.34
C ARG A 104 26.24 8.07 -19.23
N SER A 105 25.73 6.99 -18.64
CA SER A 105 25.07 5.93 -19.39
C SER A 105 23.80 6.44 -20.07
N PHE A 106 23.48 5.85 -21.22
CA PHE A 106 22.25 6.14 -21.95
C PHE A 106 21.02 5.64 -21.17
N LEU A 107 20.03 6.51 -20.98
CA LEU A 107 18.73 6.18 -20.41
C LEU A 107 17.64 6.41 -21.48
N PRO A 108 16.79 5.40 -21.75
CA PRO A 108 15.78 5.51 -22.79
C PRO A 108 14.65 6.47 -22.40
N THR A 109 14.14 7.19 -23.40
CA THR A 109 12.97 8.06 -23.28
C THR A 109 11.79 7.50 -24.07
N GLY A 110 10.60 8.11 -23.92
CA GLY A 110 9.45 7.80 -24.77
C GLY A 110 9.77 7.95 -26.26
N GLN A 111 10.64 8.90 -26.61
CA GLN A 111 11.14 9.10 -27.97
C GLN A 111 12.03 7.94 -28.43
N THR A 112 12.85 7.37 -27.54
CA THR A 112 13.59 6.14 -27.81
C THR A 112 12.65 4.98 -28.11
N ALA A 113 11.57 4.82 -27.35
CA ALA A 113 10.57 3.78 -27.62
C ALA A 113 9.89 3.99 -28.98
N ALA A 114 9.46 5.21 -29.29
CA ALA A 114 8.86 5.55 -30.57
C ALA A 114 9.83 5.31 -31.75
N PHE A 115 11.11 5.67 -31.60
CA PHE A 115 12.13 5.40 -32.61
C PHE A 115 12.29 3.90 -32.85
N ILE A 116 12.50 3.12 -31.78
CA ILE A 116 12.71 1.67 -31.86
C ILE A 116 11.51 1.00 -32.51
N LEU A 117 10.31 1.25 -31.99
CA LEU A 117 9.10 0.51 -32.35
C LEU A 117 8.48 0.97 -33.66
N ALA A 118 8.46 2.28 -33.93
CA ALA A 118 7.75 2.85 -35.08
C ALA A 118 8.67 3.33 -36.21
N GLY A 119 9.95 3.66 -35.95
CA GLY A 119 10.80 4.31 -36.97
C GLY A 119 10.16 5.62 -37.43
N ASP A 120 10.03 5.88 -38.73
CA ASP A 120 9.40 7.11 -39.25
C ASP A 120 7.89 6.97 -39.55
N ASP A 121 7.30 5.82 -39.21
CA ASP A 121 5.86 5.57 -39.37
C ASP A 121 5.05 6.41 -38.38
N MET A 122 4.37 7.43 -38.89
CA MET A 122 3.65 8.40 -38.06
C MET A 122 2.43 7.79 -37.35
N GLU A 123 1.73 6.86 -37.98
CA GLU A 123 0.57 6.19 -37.39
C GLU A 123 1.02 5.33 -36.20
N LYS A 124 2.06 4.52 -36.40
CA LYS A 124 2.64 3.72 -35.31
C LYS A 124 3.24 4.59 -34.20
N ARG A 125 3.84 5.75 -34.52
CA ARG A 125 4.34 6.67 -33.48
C ARG A 125 3.21 7.15 -32.56
N LEU A 126 2.01 7.40 -33.09
CA LEU A 126 0.85 7.77 -32.27
C LEU A 126 0.40 6.60 -31.39
N GLU A 127 0.40 5.37 -31.91
CA GLU A 127 0.10 4.17 -31.13
C GLU A 127 1.09 3.99 -29.96
N ILE A 128 2.39 4.13 -30.22
CA ILE A 128 3.42 4.02 -29.17
C ILE A 128 3.32 5.15 -28.15
N ALA A 129 3.01 6.38 -28.59
CA ALA A 129 2.77 7.49 -27.66
C ALA A 129 1.59 7.21 -26.72
N ALA A 130 0.53 6.56 -27.23
CA ALA A 130 -0.64 6.18 -26.43
C ALA A 130 -0.32 5.16 -25.34
N LEU A 131 0.74 4.35 -25.47
CA LEU A 131 1.19 3.41 -24.43
C LEU A 131 1.72 4.12 -23.17
N PHE A 132 2.09 5.41 -23.26
CA PHE A 132 2.52 6.21 -22.11
C PHE A 132 1.42 7.13 -21.57
N HIS A 133 0.24 7.10 -22.18
CA HIS A 133 -0.90 7.90 -21.72
C HIS A 133 -1.53 7.30 -20.46
N HIS A 134 -2.23 8.10 -19.66
CA HIS A 134 -2.82 7.69 -18.37
C HIS A 134 -3.82 6.52 -18.44
N GLN A 135 -4.27 6.15 -19.65
CA GLN A 135 -5.21 5.06 -19.89
C GLN A 135 -4.54 3.75 -20.35
N SER A 136 -3.22 3.74 -20.53
CA SER A 136 -2.48 2.53 -20.94
C SER A 136 -2.43 1.49 -19.83
N ASN A 137 -2.09 0.24 -20.18
CA ASN A 137 -1.90 -0.81 -19.19
C ASN A 137 -0.78 -0.46 -18.20
N PHE A 138 0.32 0.16 -18.68
CA PHE A 138 1.40 0.61 -17.82
C PHE A 138 0.96 1.63 -16.78
N ALA A 139 0.18 2.64 -17.20
CA ALA A 139 -0.33 3.66 -16.30
C ALA A 139 -1.36 3.08 -15.32
N LYS A 140 -2.31 2.28 -15.82
CA LYS A 140 -3.35 1.65 -15.01
C LYS A 140 -2.80 0.70 -13.96
N GLN A 141 -1.75 -0.05 -14.28
CA GLN A 141 -1.13 -1.02 -13.36
C GLN A 141 0.08 -0.44 -12.61
N HIS A 142 0.41 0.83 -12.87
CA HIS A 142 1.58 1.54 -12.36
C HIS A 142 2.91 0.81 -12.57
N ILE A 143 3.06 0.04 -13.66
CA ILE A 143 4.29 -0.73 -13.93
C ILE A 143 5.47 0.20 -14.19
N LEU A 144 5.26 1.20 -15.04
CA LEU A 144 6.24 2.21 -15.43
C LEU A 144 5.53 3.53 -15.74
N TYR A 145 6.29 4.61 -15.75
CA TYR A 145 5.80 5.93 -16.11
C TYR A 145 6.85 6.69 -16.92
N LEU A 146 6.39 7.73 -17.61
CA LEU A 146 7.26 8.69 -18.28
C LEU A 146 7.50 9.87 -17.35
N GLU A 147 8.76 10.26 -17.14
CA GLU A 147 9.05 11.46 -16.35
C GLU A 147 8.48 12.72 -16.98
N ASP A 148 7.99 13.62 -16.13
CA ASP A 148 7.52 14.94 -16.56
C ASP A 148 8.67 15.74 -17.20
N VAL A 149 8.34 16.43 -18.29
CA VAL A 149 9.24 17.32 -19.01
C VAL A 149 8.87 18.77 -18.74
N PRO A 150 9.83 19.72 -18.86
CA PRO A 150 9.53 21.15 -18.79
C PRO A 150 8.42 21.57 -19.75
N GLU A 151 7.68 22.61 -19.40
CA GLU A 151 6.61 23.15 -20.26
C GLU A 151 7.17 23.56 -21.63
N GLY A 152 6.50 23.12 -22.70
CA GLY A 152 6.93 23.35 -24.08
C GLY A 152 7.82 22.26 -24.67
N GLU A 153 8.34 21.34 -23.85
CA GLU A 153 9.08 20.17 -24.34
C GLU A 153 8.13 19.08 -24.88
N PRO A 154 8.55 18.29 -25.88
CA PRO A 154 7.77 17.14 -26.34
C PRO A 154 7.54 16.14 -25.20
N ALA A 155 6.30 15.69 -25.04
CA ALA A 155 5.94 14.76 -23.96
C ALA A 155 6.82 13.50 -23.92
N LEU A 156 7.17 12.96 -25.10
CA LEU A 156 8.01 11.76 -25.23
C LEU A 156 9.50 11.96 -24.88
N SER A 157 9.94 13.19 -24.62
CA SER A 157 11.32 13.46 -24.17
C SER A 157 11.58 12.97 -22.74
N GLY A 158 10.54 12.64 -21.97
CA GLY A 158 10.66 12.11 -20.62
C GLY A 158 11.33 10.75 -20.57
N ARG A 159 12.06 10.46 -19.48
CA ARG A 159 12.66 9.13 -19.25
C ARG A 159 11.60 8.10 -18.97
N ILE A 160 11.79 6.89 -19.49
CA ILE A 160 10.97 5.73 -19.11
C ILE A 160 11.50 5.21 -17.78
N VAL A 161 10.66 5.23 -16.74
CA VAL A 161 11.05 4.82 -15.38
C VAL A 161 10.20 3.66 -14.93
N LEU A 162 10.85 2.53 -14.64
CA LEU A 162 10.21 1.38 -14.01
C LEU A 162 9.90 1.70 -12.54
N GLN A 163 8.70 1.34 -12.07
CA GLN A 163 8.38 1.53 -10.65
C GLN A 163 9.32 0.69 -9.76
N PRO A 164 9.85 1.24 -8.66
CA PRO A 164 10.82 0.54 -7.80
C PRO A 164 10.35 -0.83 -7.29
N GLU A 165 9.05 -0.99 -7.05
CA GLU A 165 8.46 -2.23 -6.54
C GLU A 165 8.49 -3.34 -7.58
N TYR A 166 8.31 -3.00 -8.86
CA TYR A 166 8.45 -3.95 -9.97
C TYR A 166 9.91 -4.28 -10.23
N LEU A 167 10.82 -3.30 -10.11
CA LEU A 167 12.25 -3.57 -10.18
C LEU A 167 12.67 -4.57 -9.10
N GLU A 168 12.25 -4.36 -7.86
CA GLU A 168 12.54 -5.27 -6.74
C GLU A 168 11.89 -6.63 -6.93
N LEU A 169 10.64 -6.69 -7.39
CA LEU A 169 9.96 -7.94 -7.72
C LEU A 169 10.73 -8.74 -8.79
N LEU A 170 11.21 -8.06 -9.85
CA LEU A 170 11.92 -8.70 -10.94
C LEU A 170 13.32 -9.18 -10.52
N ILE A 171 14.00 -8.46 -9.63
CA ILE A 171 15.34 -8.83 -9.14
C ILE A 171 15.27 -9.91 -8.05
N THR A 172 14.41 -9.72 -7.05
CA THR A 172 14.38 -10.54 -5.83
C THR A 172 13.33 -11.65 -5.89
N GLY A 173 12.37 -11.56 -6.79
CA GLY A 173 11.20 -12.44 -6.82
C GLY A 173 10.19 -12.18 -5.71
N THR A 174 10.35 -11.10 -4.94
CA THR A 174 9.43 -10.72 -3.88
C THR A 174 8.97 -9.29 -4.07
N GLN A 175 7.65 -9.06 -3.97
CA GLN A 175 7.12 -7.71 -3.91
C GLN A 175 7.35 -7.18 -2.50
N SER A 176 8.15 -6.14 -2.38
CA SER A 176 8.45 -5.53 -1.08
C SER A 176 7.25 -4.75 -0.59
N ILE A 177 6.98 -4.90 0.70
CA ILE A 177 5.97 -4.13 1.39
C ILE A 177 6.54 -2.72 1.59
N PRO A 178 5.89 -1.66 1.05
CA PRO A 178 6.39 -0.30 1.20
C PRO A 178 6.63 0.07 2.66
N LYS A 179 7.82 0.62 2.92
CA LYS A 179 8.21 1.09 4.25
C LYS A 179 7.75 2.53 4.48
N LEU A 180 7.47 2.85 5.73
CA LEU A 180 7.15 4.21 6.17
C LEU A 180 8.26 5.18 5.73
N SER A 181 7.89 6.25 5.02
CA SER A 181 8.79 7.31 4.57
C SER A 181 8.02 8.61 4.32
N MET A 182 8.71 9.73 4.08
CA MET A 182 8.06 10.97 3.67
C MET A 182 7.23 10.82 2.38
N ASN A 183 7.63 9.91 1.48
CA ASN A 183 6.92 9.63 0.22
C ASN A 183 5.85 8.53 0.35
N PHE A 184 5.72 7.92 1.53
CA PHE A 184 4.72 6.89 1.83
C PHE A 184 4.43 6.91 3.35
N PRO A 185 3.53 7.81 3.82
CA PRO A 185 3.26 8.04 5.24
C PRO A 185 2.32 6.96 5.80
N ALA A 186 2.62 5.69 5.53
CA ALA A 186 1.87 4.57 6.05
C ALA A 186 2.79 3.43 6.50
N GLN A 187 2.37 2.75 7.56
CA GLN A 187 3.04 1.63 8.17
C GLN A 187 2.23 0.37 7.93
N HIS A 188 2.88 -0.70 7.44
CA HIS A 188 2.24 -2.00 7.35
C HIS A 188 1.92 -2.55 8.74
N LEU A 189 0.65 -2.89 8.98
CA LEU A 189 0.20 -3.53 10.21
C LEU A 189 0.22 -5.04 10.06
N GLU A 190 0.96 -5.70 10.93
CA GLU A 190 0.98 -7.15 11.06
C GLU A 190 0.62 -7.55 12.48
N THR A 191 0.11 -8.78 12.63
CA THR A 191 -0.22 -9.33 13.93
C THR A 191 0.06 -10.83 13.95
N THR A 192 0.61 -11.30 15.07
CA THR A 192 0.78 -12.74 15.33
C THR A 192 -0.49 -13.37 15.90
N TYR A 193 -1.41 -12.55 16.44
CA TYR A 193 -2.68 -12.99 17.01
C TYR A 193 -3.63 -13.59 15.97
N ASN A 194 -4.60 -14.36 16.44
CA ASN A 194 -5.69 -14.98 15.67
C ASN A 194 -7.05 -14.45 16.14
N TRP A 195 -8.13 -14.77 15.41
CA TRP A 195 -9.50 -14.39 15.81
C TRP A 195 -9.89 -14.90 17.20
N ASP A 196 -9.31 -16.02 17.62
CA ASP A 196 -9.53 -16.59 18.95
C ASP A 196 -8.87 -15.77 20.05
N ASP A 197 -7.82 -15.00 19.75
CA ASP A 197 -7.18 -14.14 20.74
C ASP A 197 -7.96 -12.83 20.96
N LEU A 198 -8.82 -12.45 20.01
CA LEU A 198 -9.66 -11.27 20.08
C LEU A 198 -11.04 -11.60 20.66
N VAL A 199 -11.33 -11.00 21.82
CA VAL A 199 -12.66 -11.09 22.45
C VAL A 199 -13.47 -9.86 22.05
N LEU A 200 -14.57 -10.10 21.33
CA LEU A 200 -15.56 -9.09 20.94
C LEU A 200 -16.95 -9.62 21.30
N GLY A 201 -17.86 -8.73 21.65
CA GLY A 201 -19.27 -9.07 21.80
C GLY A 201 -19.90 -9.48 20.47
N ASP A 202 -21.00 -10.22 20.54
CA ASP A 202 -21.63 -10.88 19.39
C ASP A 202 -21.99 -9.91 18.26
N THR A 203 -22.58 -8.76 18.59
CA THR A 203 -22.94 -7.73 17.61
C THR A 203 -21.72 -7.21 16.85
N THR A 204 -20.64 -6.87 17.57
CA THR A 204 -19.40 -6.38 16.95
C THR A 204 -18.78 -7.47 16.09
N ARG A 205 -18.74 -8.72 16.57
CA ARG A 205 -18.22 -9.87 15.83
C ARG A 205 -19.00 -10.12 14.53
N GLN A 206 -20.32 -10.02 14.56
CA GLN A 206 -21.17 -10.16 13.38
C GLN A 206 -20.89 -9.06 12.35
N GLN A 207 -20.79 -7.80 12.77
CA GLN A 207 -20.48 -6.68 11.86
C GLN A 207 -19.07 -6.81 11.23
N ILE A 208 -18.10 -7.34 11.97
CA ILE A 208 -16.77 -7.63 11.43
C ILE A 208 -16.81 -8.77 10.40
N ALA A 209 -17.61 -9.81 10.64
CA ALA A 209 -17.82 -10.88 9.66
C ALA A 209 -18.49 -10.35 8.36
N GLU A 210 -19.38 -9.37 8.46
CA GLU A 210 -19.95 -8.68 7.29
C GLU A 210 -18.88 -7.92 6.48
N LEU A 211 -17.93 -7.27 7.15
CA LEU A 211 -16.78 -6.65 6.47
C LEU A 211 -15.87 -7.69 5.80
N GLU A 212 -15.59 -8.80 6.47
CA GLU A 212 -14.80 -9.90 5.91
C GLU A 212 -15.46 -10.48 4.66
N ASN A 213 -16.78 -10.70 4.70
CA ASN A 213 -17.56 -11.12 3.53
C ASN A 213 -17.43 -10.10 2.39
N TRP A 214 -17.53 -8.80 2.67
CA TRP A 214 -17.35 -7.80 1.63
C TRP A 214 -15.97 -7.89 0.98
N VAL A 215 -14.89 -7.98 1.76
CA VAL A 215 -13.52 -8.09 1.22
C VAL A 215 -13.34 -9.34 0.34
N ASN A 216 -13.92 -10.46 0.75
CA ASN A 216 -13.79 -11.73 0.04
C ASN A 216 -14.64 -11.81 -1.23
N TYR A 217 -15.81 -11.16 -1.25
CA TYR A 217 -16.79 -11.30 -2.34
C TYR A 217 -16.98 -10.04 -3.20
N GLN A 218 -16.32 -8.92 -2.89
CA GLN A 218 -16.45 -7.66 -3.62
C GLN A 218 -16.21 -7.83 -5.13
N GLN A 219 -15.19 -8.58 -5.54
CA GLN A 219 -14.84 -8.72 -6.96
C GLN A 219 -15.97 -9.42 -7.74
N VAL A 220 -16.50 -10.51 -7.20
CA VAL A 220 -17.65 -11.22 -7.79
C VAL A 220 -18.88 -10.32 -7.84
N LEU A 221 -19.16 -9.59 -6.76
CA LEU A 221 -20.31 -8.70 -6.68
C LEU A 221 -20.23 -7.56 -7.71
N MET A 222 -19.07 -6.92 -7.84
CA MET A 222 -18.90 -5.75 -8.71
C MET A 222 -18.78 -6.15 -10.18
N THR A 223 -17.95 -7.14 -10.49
CA THR A 223 -17.60 -7.55 -11.85
C THR A 223 -18.56 -8.62 -12.38
N ASP A 224 -18.64 -9.78 -11.74
CA ASP A 224 -19.42 -10.92 -12.28
C ASP A 224 -20.93 -10.64 -12.27
N TRP A 225 -21.43 -9.95 -11.24
CA TRP A 225 -22.84 -9.59 -11.13
C TRP A 225 -23.14 -8.20 -11.72
N GLY A 226 -22.13 -7.46 -12.17
CA GLY A 226 -22.27 -6.16 -12.84
C GLY A 226 -22.84 -5.04 -11.94
N MET A 227 -22.63 -5.11 -10.62
CA MET A 227 -23.12 -4.09 -9.68
C MET A 227 -22.33 -2.77 -9.72
N GLU A 228 -21.22 -2.72 -10.45
CA GLU A 228 -20.42 -1.52 -10.70
C GLU A 228 -21.21 -0.32 -11.28
N ARG A 229 -22.34 -0.57 -11.95
CA ARG A 229 -23.23 0.49 -12.46
C ARG A 229 -24.16 1.09 -11.40
N LYS A 230 -24.32 0.40 -10.27
CA LYS A 230 -25.30 0.75 -9.21
C LYS A 230 -24.62 1.12 -7.90
N LEU A 231 -23.47 0.53 -7.61
CA LEU A 231 -22.72 0.74 -6.38
C LEU A 231 -21.48 1.57 -6.67
N LYS A 232 -21.19 2.51 -5.76
CA LYS A 232 -19.88 3.14 -5.75
C LYS A 232 -18.82 2.10 -5.37
N PRO A 233 -17.64 2.11 -6.00
CA PRO A 233 -16.58 1.19 -5.62
C PRO A 233 -16.05 1.51 -4.23
N GLY A 234 -15.43 0.51 -3.60
CA GLY A 234 -14.88 0.60 -2.25
C GLY A 234 -15.91 0.52 -1.13
N TYR A 235 -15.39 0.31 0.09
CA TYR A 235 -16.19 0.22 1.30
C TYR A 235 -15.51 0.99 2.43
N ARG A 236 -16.32 1.71 3.19
CA ARG A 236 -15.87 2.59 4.27
C ARG A 236 -16.53 2.13 5.56
N ALA A 237 -15.70 1.74 6.51
CA ALA A 237 -16.10 1.36 7.85
C ALA A 237 -15.55 2.38 8.87
N LEU A 238 -16.39 2.74 9.85
CA LEU A 238 -15.97 3.54 11.00
C LEU A 238 -15.97 2.66 12.24
N PHE A 239 -14.80 2.45 12.83
CA PHE A 239 -14.62 1.80 14.12
C PHE A 239 -14.62 2.87 15.21
N HIS A 240 -15.54 2.76 16.17
CA HIS A 240 -15.60 3.71 17.27
C HIS A 240 -15.74 3.03 18.62
N GLY A 241 -15.20 3.68 19.65
CA GLY A 241 -15.30 3.21 21.03
C GLY A 241 -14.07 3.58 21.84
N PRO A 242 -14.05 3.30 23.15
CA PRO A 242 -12.94 3.66 24.02
C PRO A 242 -11.58 3.15 23.53
N PRO A 243 -10.46 3.77 23.94
CA PRO A 243 -9.13 3.25 23.63
C PRO A 243 -8.94 1.86 24.23
N GLY A 244 -8.14 1.02 23.56
CA GLY A 244 -7.79 -0.32 24.07
C GLY A 244 -8.87 -1.40 23.93
N THR A 245 -9.92 -1.17 23.15
CA THR A 245 -10.99 -2.15 22.87
C THR A 245 -10.76 -3.01 21.62
N GLY A 246 -9.57 -2.94 21.01
CA GLY A 246 -9.16 -3.84 19.93
C GLY A 246 -9.42 -3.37 18.50
N LYS A 247 -9.72 -2.07 18.26
CA LYS A 247 -9.96 -1.50 16.92
C LYS A 247 -8.81 -1.80 15.93
N THR A 248 -7.58 -1.43 16.29
CA THR A 248 -6.39 -1.62 15.45
C THR A 248 -6.03 -3.11 15.28
N LEU A 249 -6.20 -3.92 16.33
CA LEU A 249 -6.00 -5.37 16.27
C LEU A 249 -7.01 -6.05 15.35
N THR A 250 -8.27 -5.58 15.34
CA THR A 250 -9.31 -6.10 14.46
C THR A 250 -8.97 -5.82 13.00
N ALA A 251 -8.46 -4.63 12.68
CA ALA A 251 -8.05 -4.29 11.32
C ALA A 251 -6.87 -5.18 10.84
N SER A 252 -5.87 -5.42 11.69
CA SER A 252 -4.74 -6.29 11.34
C SER A 252 -5.14 -7.77 11.20
N LEU A 253 -6.07 -8.25 12.04
CA LEU A 253 -6.67 -9.57 11.89
C LEU A 253 -7.47 -9.70 10.59
N LEU A 254 -8.29 -8.70 10.26
CA LEU A 254 -9.04 -8.69 9.01
C LEU A 254 -8.11 -8.82 7.79
N GLY A 255 -7.00 -8.09 7.76
CA GLY A 255 -5.97 -8.24 6.73
C GLY A 255 -5.37 -9.63 6.67
N LYS A 256 -4.96 -10.17 7.83
CA LYS A 256 -4.38 -11.51 7.93
C LYS A 256 -5.30 -12.60 7.38
N TYR A 257 -6.59 -12.58 7.73
CA TYR A 257 -7.55 -13.62 7.33
C TYR A 257 -8.07 -13.45 5.89
N THR A 258 -8.08 -12.22 5.36
CA THR A 258 -8.46 -11.93 3.96
C THR A 258 -7.27 -11.96 2.99
N GLY A 259 -6.05 -12.17 3.50
CA GLY A 259 -4.81 -12.13 2.72
C GLY A 259 -4.49 -10.76 2.13
N LYS A 260 -4.98 -9.68 2.75
CA LYS A 260 -4.78 -8.29 2.31
C LYS A 260 -3.76 -7.59 3.21
N HIS A 261 -2.89 -6.78 2.59
CA HIS A 261 -2.02 -5.89 3.35
C HIS A 261 -2.82 -4.77 4.00
N VAL A 262 -2.54 -4.49 5.27
CA VAL A 262 -3.17 -3.41 6.03
C VAL A 262 -2.15 -2.32 6.24
N PHE A 263 -2.46 -1.11 5.81
CA PHE A 263 -1.59 0.05 6.00
C PHE A 263 -2.24 1.00 6.99
N ARG A 264 -1.59 1.22 8.13
CA ARG A 264 -1.93 2.30 9.05
C ARG A 264 -1.37 3.60 8.53
N ILE A 265 -2.25 4.54 8.22
CA ILE A 265 -1.87 5.88 7.78
C ILE A 265 -1.50 6.71 9.02
N ASP A 266 -0.32 7.32 8.99
CA ASP A 266 0.09 8.27 10.03
C ASP A 266 -0.38 9.67 9.65
N LEU A 267 -1.52 10.07 10.23
CA LEU A 267 -2.13 11.37 9.97
C LEU A 267 -1.24 12.53 10.42
N SER A 268 -0.37 12.33 11.42
CA SER A 268 0.54 13.37 11.91
C SER A 268 1.67 13.68 10.90
N MET A 269 2.10 12.67 10.14
CA MET A 269 3.06 12.87 9.03
C MET A 269 2.43 13.55 7.82
N ILE A 270 1.11 13.42 7.69
CA ILE A 270 0.34 14.00 6.59
C ILE A 270 0.04 15.46 6.89
N VAL A 271 -0.46 15.79 8.08
CA VAL A 271 -0.75 17.17 8.52
C VAL A 271 0.56 17.85 8.96
N SER A 272 1.42 18.14 7.99
CA SER A 272 2.67 18.88 8.23
C SER A 272 2.44 20.40 8.22
N LYS A 273 3.42 21.16 8.72
CA LYS A 273 3.39 22.64 8.76
C LYS A 273 3.41 23.31 7.37
N PHE A 274 3.54 22.56 6.28
CA PHE A 274 3.65 23.08 4.92
C PHE A 274 2.39 22.76 4.11
N ILE A 275 1.57 23.79 3.92
CA ILE A 275 0.33 23.74 3.13
C ILE A 275 0.65 23.30 1.69
N GLY A 276 0.04 22.19 1.24
CA GLY A 276 0.16 21.68 -0.14
C GLY A 276 1.03 20.41 -0.32
N GLU A 277 2.04 20.19 0.54
CA GLU A 277 2.79 18.92 0.51
C GLU A 277 1.96 17.74 1.03
N THR A 278 1.07 18.03 2.00
CA THR A 278 0.05 17.13 2.54
C THR A 278 -0.79 16.45 1.45
N GLU A 279 -1.37 17.24 0.55
CA GLU A 279 -2.25 16.75 -0.52
C GLU A 279 -1.47 15.89 -1.52
N LYS A 280 -0.22 16.27 -1.85
CA LYS A 280 0.65 15.50 -2.75
C LYS A 280 1.01 14.14 -2.15
N ASN A 281 1.32 14.09 -0.86
CA ASN A 281 1.66 12.84 -0.18
C ASN A 281 0.44 11.92 -0.03
N LEU A 282 -0.74 12.48 0.26
CA LEU A 282 -2.01 11.73 0.24
C LEU A 282 -2.33 11.20 -1.16
N SER A 283 -2.22 12.02 -2.21
CA SER A 283 -2.47 11.58 -3.59
C SER A 283 -1.61 10.38 -3.95
N LYS A 284 -0.29 10.46 -3.70
CA LYS A 284 0.65 9.36 -3.94
C LYS A 284 0.32 8.10 -3.15
N LEU A 285 -0.16 8.23 -1.92
CA LEU A 285 -0.56 7.08 -1.09
C LEU A 285 -1.76 6.35 -1.71
N PHE A 286 -2.81 7.09 -2.07
CA PHE A 286 -4.00 6.51 -2.69
C PHE A 286 -3.71 5.95 -4.08
N GLU A 287 -2.93 6.65 -4.92
CA GLU A 287 -2.48 6.15 -6.23
C GLU A 287 -1.74 4.81 -6.10
N LYS A 288 -0.84 4.68 -5.11
CA LYS A 288 -0.17 3.40 -4.84
C LYS A 288 -1.12 2.30 -4.38
N ALA A 289 -2.18 2.66 -3.65
CA ALA A 289 -3.14 1.72 -3.09
C ALA A 289 -4.21 1.26 -4.10
N ASP A 290 -4.54 2.08 -5.10
CA ASP A 290 -5.71 1.91 -5.96
C ASP A 290 -5.77 0.57 -6.70
N ASN A 291 -4.61 0.00 -7.04
CA ASN A 291 -4.51 -1.28 -7.75
C ASN A 291 -4.09 -2.46 -6.85
N LYS A 292 -4.01 -2.26 -5.54
CA LYS A 292 -3.35 -3.23 -4.65
C LYS A 292 -4.25 -3.94 -3.64
N ASN A 293 -5.57 -3.76 -3.74
CA ASN A 293 -6.56 -4.39 -2.83
C ASN A 293 -6.15 -4.26 -1.34
N TRP A 294 -5.50 -3.17 -0.97
CA TRP A 294 -5.04 -2.92 0.39
C TRP A 294 -6.21 -2.48 1.28
N ILE A 295 -6.06 -2.75 2.58
CA ILE A 295 -6.92 -2.17 3.61
C ILE A 295 -6.22 -0.92 4.15
N LEU A 296 -6.84 0.24 3.97
CA LEU A 296 -6.33 1.51 4.47
C LEU A 296 -6.94 1.80 5.84
N PHE A 297 -6.11 1.79 6.89
CA PHE A 297 -6.51 2.02 8.26
C PHE A 297 -6.07 3.40 8.75
N PHE A 298 -7.02 4.29 8.99
CA PHE A 298 -6.79 5.62 9.55
C PHE A 298 -7.10 5.59 11.04
N ASP A 299 -6.07 5.68 11.88
CA ASP A 299 -6.25 5.78 13.33
C ASP A 299 -6.47 7.24 13.76
N GLU A 300 -7.09 7.47 14.91
CA GLU A 300 -7.33 8.81 15.47
C GLU A 300 -8.06 9.76 14.50
N ALA A 301 -9.06 9.24 13.79
CA ALA A 301 -9.82 9.98 12.78
C ALA A 301 -10.50 11.26 13.32
N ASP A 302 -10.77 11.35 14.62
CA ASP A 302 -11.30 12.56 15.26
C ASP A 302 -10.35 13.76 15.21
N ALA A 303 -9.04 13.55 15.07
CA ALA A 303 -8.08 14.64 14.88
C ALA A 303 -8.28 15.39 13.56
N LEU A 304 -8.84 14.72 12.54
CA LEU A 304 -9.12 15.31 11.22
C LEU A 304 -10.59 15.65 11.00
N PHE A 305 -11.48 14.78 11.47
CA PHE A 305 -12.92 14.86 11.19
C PHE A 305 -13.73 15.38 12.37
N GLY A 306 -13.05 15.99 13.35
CA GLY A 306 -13.69 16.69 14.47
C GLY A 306 -14.70 17.74 13.99
N LYS A 307 -15.71 18.02 14.83
CA LYS A 307 -16.74 19.02 14.57
C LYS A 307 -16.06 20.31 14.16
N ARG A 308 -16.42 20.81 12.97
CA ARG A 308 -15.91 22.05 12.40
C ARG A 308 -15.90 23.12 13.49
N THR A 309 -14.71 23.52 13.92
CA THR A 309 -14.59 24.67 14.81
C THR A 309 -15.13 25.88 14.05
N ASN A 310 -15.89 26.74 14.73
CA ASN A 310 -16.28 28.02 14.15
C ASN A 310 -15.00 28.71 13.67
N VAL A 311 -14.90 28.96 12.36
CA VAL A 311 -13.71 29.51 11.71
C VAL A 311 -13.37 30.84 12.38
N LYS A 312 -12.34 30.84 13.22
CA LYS A 312 -11.82 32.05 13.87
C LYS A 312 -10.54 32.52 13.20
N ASP A 313 -9.72 31.58 12.72
CA ASP A 313 -8.42 31.86 12.11
C ASP A 313 -8.23 31.20 10.73
N ALA A 314 -7.30 31.73 9.95
CA ALA A 314 -6.93 31.16 8.64
C ALA A 314 -6.48 29.70 8.74
N HIS A 315 -5.85 29.30 9.86
CA HIS A 315 -5.40 27.93 10.12
C HIS A 315 -6.56 26.92 10.17
N ASP A 316 -7.70 27.28 10.76
CA ASP A 316 -8.89 26.43 10.83
C ASP A 316 -9.50 26.18 9.44
N LYS A 317 -9.41 27.18 8.55
CA LYS A 317 -9.92 27.04 7.18
C LYS A 317 -9.11 26.02 6.38
N TYR A 318 -7.79 25.99 6.55
CA TYR A 318 -6.92 25.03 5.87
C TYR A 318 -7.13 23.60 6.37
N ALA A 319 -7.22 23.39 7.69
CA ALA A 319 -7.49 22.07 8.26
C ALA A 319 -8.82 21.48 7.74
N ASN A 320 -9.87 22.31 7.62
CA ASN A 320 -11.15 21.88 7.05
C ASN A 320 -11.06 21.50 5.56
N GLN A 321 -10.19 22.18 4.79
CA GLN A 321 -9.96 21.87 3.38
C GLN A 321 -9.21 20.53 3.23
N GLU A 322 -8.16 20.30 4.03
CA GLU A 322 -7.41 19.04 4.04
C GLU A 322 -8.29 17.85 4.45
N ALA A 323 -9.13 18.01 5.48
CA ALA A 323 -10.09 16.98 5.87
C ALA A 323 -11.10 16.68 4.75
N SER A 324 -11.56 17.72 4.03
CA SER A 324 -12.47 17.56 2.89
C SER A 324 -11.79 16.82 1.72
N TYR A 325 -10.53 17.14 1.44
CA TYR A 325 -9.74 16.47 0.41
C TYR A 325 -9.49 15.00 0.75
N LEU A 326 -9.08 14.70 1.99
CA LEU A 326 -8.87 13.33 2.44
C LEU A 326 -10.16 12.52 2.31
N LEU A 327 -11.30 13.08 2.73
CA LEU A 327 -12.59 12.43 2.60
C LEU A 327 -12.93 12.11 1.14
N GLN A 328 -12.71 13.06 0.23
CA GLN A 328 -12.91 12.81 -1.20
C GLN A 328 -12.06 11.64 -1.70
N ARG A 329 -10.79 11.55 -1.27
CA ARG A 329 -9.92 10.43 -1.64
C ARG A 329 -10.37 9.10 -1.04
N VAL A 330 -10.81 9.09 0.21
CA VAL A 330 -11.41 7.91 0.87
C VAL A 330 -12.67 7.44 0.13
N GLU A 331 -13.47 8.36 -0.41
CA GLU A 331 -14.67 8.04 -1.22
C GLU A 331 -14.37 7.57 -2.64
N GLN A 332 -13.20 7.89 -3.16
CA GLN A 332 -12.77 7.47 -4.50
C GLN A 332 -12.01 6.14 -4.47
N HIS A 333 -11.42 5.79 -3.34
CA HIS A 333 -10.65 4.55 -3.22
C HIS A 333 -11.55 3.30 -3.38
N ASN A 334 -11.09 2.37 -4.22
CA ASN A 334 -11.84 1.17 -4.60
C ASN A 334 -11.75 0.02 -3.56
N GLY A 335 -10.82 0.11 -2.60
CA GLY A 335 -10.60 -0.90 -1.56
C GLY A 335 -11.41 -0.66 -0.27
N LEU A 336 -11.02 -1.38 0.79
CA LEU A 336 -11.57 -1.19 2.13
C LEU A 336 -10.82 -0.05 2.83
N VAL A 337 -11.56 0.96 3.26
CA VAL A 337 -11.05 2.00 4.15
C VAL A 337 -11.71 1.86 5.52
N ILE A 338 -10.89 1.77 6.56
CA ILE A 338 -11.31 1.70 7.95
C ILE A 338 -10.82 2.98 8.63
N LEU A 339 -11.73 3.76 9.20
CA LEU A 339 -11.41 4.87 10.07
C LEU A 339 -11.67 4.45 11.52
N ALA A 340 -10.75 4.73 12.43
CA ALA A 340 -10.91 4.46 13.85
C ALA A 340 -10.92 5.77 14.65
N THR A 341 -11.85 5.89 15.60
CA THR A 341 -11.94 7.04 16.50
C THR A 341 -12.28 6.61 17.92
N ASN A 342 -11.81 7.39 18.90
CA ASN A 342 -12.26 7.26 20.28
C ASN A 342 -13.50 8.09 20.58
N PHE A 343 -13.80 9.11 19.75
CA PHE A 343 -14.84 10.11 20.02
C PHE A 343 -15.81 10.25 18.85
N LYS A 344 -16.70 9.28 18.66
CA LYS A 344 -17.75 9.33 17.61
C LYS A 344 -18.57 10.63 17.63
N ASN A 345 -18.88 11.15 18.81
CA ASN A 345 -19.69 12.37 18.95
C ASN A 345 -18.99 13.64 18.43
N ASN A 346 -17.70 13.57 18.17
CA ASN A 346 -16.93 14.64 17.56
C ASN A 346 -16.98 14.56 16.03
N ILE A 347 -17.49 13.50 15.43
CA ILE A 347 -17.61 13.37 13.98
C ILE A 347 -18.93 14.00 13.51
N ASP A 348 -18.87 14.79 12.44
CA ASP A 348 -20.04 15.44 11.83
C ASP A 348 -21.03 14.41 11.22
N GLU A 349 -22.34 14.69 11.31
CA GLU A 349 -23.38 13.78 10.82
C GLU A 349 -23.32 13.60 9.29
N ALA A 350 -22.95 14.63 8.52
CA ALA A 350 -22.80 14.50 7.07
C ALA A 350 -21.63 13.59 6.69
N PHE A 351 -20.63 13.47 7.57
CA PHE A 351 -19.53 12.52 7.42
C PHE A 351 -19.99 11.09 7.72
N MET A 352 -20.74 10.90 8.80
CA MET A 352 -21.29 9.60 9.20
C MET A 352 -22.11 8.92 8.09
N ARG A 353 -22.86 9.70 7.30
CA ARG A 353 -23.68 9.19 6.18
C ARG A 353 -22.87 8.60 5.02
N ARG A 354 -21.55 8.82 4.98
CA ARG A 354 -20.67 8.32 3.91
C ARG A 354 -20.10 6.93 4.21
N PHE A 355 -20.26 6.45 5.44
CA PHE A 355 -19.86 5.11 5.86
C PHE A 355 -20.95 4.10 5.57
N GLN A 356 -20.55 2.93 5.06
CA GLN A 356 -21.46 1.80 4.87
C GLN A 356 -21.65 1.03 6.18
N SER A 357 -20.61 0.99 7.03
CA SER A 357 -20.66 0.39 8.36
C SER A 357 -20.11 1.31 9.43
N VAL A 358 -20.81 1.34 10.57
CA VAL A 358 -20.39 2.03 11.79
C VAL A 358 -20.40 0.99 12.90
N ILE A 359 -19.20 0.57 13.32
CA ILE A 359 -19.01 -0.55 14.24
C ILE A 359 -18.57 -0.02 15.61
N HIS A 360 -19.34 -0.37 16.62
CA HIS A 360 -19.07 0.00 18.00
C HIS A 360 -18.21 -1.06 18.70
N PHE A 361 -17.13 -0.62 19.31
CA PHE A 361 -16.24 -1.41 20.17
C PHE A 361 -16.42 -0.95 21.63
N PRO A 362 -17.42 -1.47 22.35
CA PRO A 362 -17.65 -1.10 23.75
C PRO A 362 -16.50 -1.61 24.65
N LEU A 363 -16.48 -1.14 25.90
CA LEU A 363 -15.69 -1.82 26.93
C LEU A 363 -16.21 -3.26 27.10
N PRO A 364 -15.31 -4.24 27.26
CA PRO A 364 -15.72 -5.63 27.43
C PRO A 364 -16.54 -5.79 28.71
N ASN A 365 -17.59 -6.60 28.68
CA ASN A 365 -18.38 -6.96 29.85
C ASN A 365 -17.59 -7.86 30.82
N ALA A 366 -18.15 -8.21 31.98
CA ALA A 366 -17.43 -9.00 32.98
C ALA A 366 -17.02 -10.40 32.50
N GLU A 367 -17.84 -11.06 31.68
CA GLU A 367 -17.55 -12.39 31.12
C GLU A 367 -16.46 -12.29 30.04
N GLU A 368 -16.57 -11.31 29.15
CA GLU A 368 -15.56 -11.00 28.14
C GLU A 368 -14.22 -10.66 28.79
N ARG A 369 -14.20 -9.82 29.83
CA ARG A 369 -12.99 -9.50 30.62
C ARG A 369 -12.39 -10.75 31.23
N HIS A 370 -13.20 -11.66 31.76
CA HIS A 370 -12.71 -12.92 32.31
C HIS A 370 -11.97 -13.76 31.28
N ILE A 371 -12.53 -13.87 30.07
CA ILE A 371 -11.87 -14.56 28.95
C ILE A 371 -10.58 -13.84 28.56
N ILE A 372 -10.59 -12.50 28.49
CA ILE A 372 -9.38 -11.72 28.19
C ILE A 372 -8.30 -12.00 29.24
N TRP A 373 -8.63 -11.94 30.54
CA TRP A 373 -7.69 -12.27 31.62
C TRP A 373 -7.07 -13.66 31.46
N GLN A 374 -7.89 -14.68 31.20
CA GLN A 374 -7.40 -16.05 31.00
C GLN A 374 -6.44 -16.16 29.82
N LYS A 375 -6.75 -15.51 28.70
CA LYS A 375 -5.95 -15.56 27.46
C LYS A 375 -4.68 -14.72 27.53
N THR A 376 -4.67 -13.66 28.34
CA THR A 376 -3.56 -12.71 28.41
C THR A 376 -2.37 -13.25 29.20
N PHE A 377 -2.60 -14.10 30.22
CA PHE A 377 -1.50 -14.69 30.97
C PHE A 377 -0.71 -15.68 30.10
N PRO A 378 0.63 -15.56 30.04
CA PRO A 378 1.42 -16.51 29.28
C PRO A 378 1.35 -17.90 29.93
N PRO A 379 1.41 -19.00 29.16
CA PRO A 379 1.30 -20.36 29.71
C PRO A 379 2.35 -20.72 30.77
N LYS A 380 3.50 -20.01 30.77
CA LYS A 380 4.59 -20.18 31.74
C LYS A 380 4.41 -19.36 33.02
N ALA A 381 3.50 -18.39 33.05
CA ALA A 381 3.22 -17.63 34.26
C ALA A 381 2.35 -18.49 35.20
N ASN A 382 2.92 -18.89 36.32
CA ASN A 382 2.17 -19.60 37.35
C ASN A 382 1.38 -18.59 38.18
N LEU A 383 0.06 -18.63 38.07
CA LEU A 383 -0.82 -17.90 38.97
C LEU A 383 -0.83 -18.59 40.34
N ASN A 384 -0.87 -17.80 41.41
CA ASN A 384 -1.19 -18.34 42.72
C ASN A 384 -2.63 -18.92 42.68
N GLY A 385 -2.82 -20.14 43.18
CA GLY A 385 -4.10 -20.88 43.10
C GLY A 385 -5.27 -20.23 43.84
N HIS A 386 -5.02 -19.15 44.57
CA HIS A 386 -6.03 -18.34 45.26
C HIS A 386 -6.55 -17.15 44.45
N ILE A 387 -6.08 -16.93 43.22
CA ILE A 387 -6.52 -15.80 42.39
C ILE A 387 -7.86 -16.12 41.74
N ASN A 388 -8.89 -15.32 42.07
CA ASN A 388 -10.20 -15.41 41.44
C ASN A 388 -10.33 -14.34 40.33
N LEU A 389 -9.96 -14.72 39.10
CA LEU A 389 -10.06 -13.85 37.93
C LEU A 389 -11.50 -13.47 37.58
N GLU A 390 -12.49 -14.31 37.90
CA GLU A 390 -13.91 -14.01 37.66
C GLU A 390 -14.37 -12.84 38.55
N GLN A 391 -14.00 -12.87 39.83
CA GLN A 391 -14.30 -11.79 40.78
C GLN A 391 -13.60 -10.49 40.37
N ILE A 392 -12.32 -10.56 39.97
CA ILE A 392 -11.56 -9.40 39.46
C ILE A 392 -12.28 -8.81 38.24
N SER A 393 -12.72 -9.66 37.31
CA SER A 393 -13.39 -9.24 36.08
C SER A 393 -14.73 -8.56 36.35
N ARG A 394 -15.47 -8.98 37.39
CA ARG A 394 -16.72 -8.32 37.80
C ARG A 394 -16.48 -7.00 38.52
N LYS A 395 -15.44 -6.91 39.36
CA LYS A 395 -15.18 -5.75 40.21
C LYS A 395 -14.51 -4.59 39.45
N TYR A 396 -13.61 -4.90 38.51
CA TYR A 396 -12.79 -3.91 37.83
C TYR A 396 -13.09 -3.85 36.34
N GLU A 397 -13.50 -2.67 35.87
CA GLU A 397 -13.84 -2.40 34.47
C GLU A 397 -12.60 -1.91 33.73
N LEU A 398 -11.87 -2.82 33.11
CA LEU A 398 -10.69 -2.51 32.30
C LEU A 398 -10.97 -2.78 30.81
N SER A 399 -10.31 -2.01 29.94
CA SER A 399 -10.20 -2.34 28.52
C SER A 399 -9.30 -3.56 28.29
N GLY A 400 -9.31 -4.14 27.09
CA GLY A 400 -8.42 -5.26 26.75
C GLY A 400 -6.94 -4.87 26.86
N SER A 401 -6.58 -3.67 26.38
CA SER A 401 -5.23 -3.13 26.56
C SER A 401 -4.91 -2.83 28.03
N GLY A 402 -5.89 -2.38 28.81
CA GLY A 402 -5.72 -2.20 30.26
C GLY A 402 -5.37 -3.52 30.96
N ILE A 403 -6.11 -4.60 30.67
CA ILE A 403 -5.80 -5.95 31.19
C ILE A 403 -4.38 -6.39 30.79
N LEU A 404 -4.00 -6.20 29.52
CA LEU A 404 -2.65 -6.52 29.04
C LEU A 404 -1.56 -5.75 29.81
N ASN A 405 -1.76 -4.46 30.06
CA ASN A 405 -0.83 -3.64 30.85
C ASN A 405 -0.69 -4.18 32.28
N VAL A 406 -1.79 -4.58 32.91
CA VAL A 406 -1.77 -5.17 34.27
C VAL A 406 -1.02 -6.50 34.28
N VAL A 407 -1.29 -7.39 33.32
CA VAL A 407 -0.59 -8.68 33.23
C VAL A 407 0.90 -8.48 32.97
N GLN A 408 1.27 -7.54 32.10
CA GLN A 408 2.66 -7.20 31.83
C GLN A 408 3.35 -6.70 33.12
N PHE A 409 2.71 -5.78 33.84
CA PHE A 409 3.21 -5.27 35.11
C PHE A 409 3.41 -6.40 36.13
N ALA A 410 2.38 -7.23 36.35
CA ALA A 410 2.43 -8.32 37.32
C ALA A 410 3.52 -9.35 36.99
N CYS A 411 3.69 -9.71 35.71
CA CYS A 411 4.78 -10.57 35.26
C CYS A 411 6.16 -9.96 35.53
N LEU A 412 6.36 -8.69 35.20
CA LEU A 412 7.63 -8.00 35.40
C LEU A 412 7.98 -7.86 36.89
N GLN A 413 7.00 -7.53 37.73
CA GLN A 413 7.21 -7.43 39.18
C GLN A 413 7.51 -8.79 39.80
N MET A 414 6.81 -9.86 39.41
CA MET A 414 7.11 -11.22 39.86
C MET A 414 8.57 -11.59 39.53
N LEU A 415 9.02 -11.32 38.30
CA LEU A 415 10.40 -11.57 37.88
C LEU A 415 11.41 -10.72 38.66
N ALA A 416 11.14 -9.43 38.85
CA ALA A 416 12.01 -8.52 39.57
C ALA A 416 12.14 -8.89 41.06
N ARG A 417 11.03 -9.31 41.69
CA ARG A 417 10.98 -9.80 43.08
C ARG A 417 11.50 -11.24 43.23
N LYS A 418 11.85 -11.92 42.12
CA LYS A 418 12.27 -13.33 42.06
C LYS A 418 11.23 -14.28 42.68
N GLU A 419 9.96 -13.96 42.52
CA GLU A 419 8.83 -14.77 42.98
C GLU A 419 8.53 -15.89 41.96
N ALA A 420 8.10 -17.05 42.46
CA ALA A 420 7.79 -18.20 41.61
C ALA A 420 6.37 -18.14 41.00
N LYS A 421 5.48 -17.33 41.57
CA LYS A 421 4.06 -17.23 41.19
C LYS A 421 3.59 -15.78 41.24
N ILE A 422 2.68 -15.42 40.35
CA ILE A 422 1.99 -14.13 40.39
C ILE A 422 0.98 -14.16 41.55
N SER A 423 1.07 -13.20 42.45
CA SER A 423 0.15 -13.03 43.58
C SER A 423 -1.05 -12.16 43.22
N ASN A 424 -2.12 -12.25 44.01
CA ASN A 424 -3.28 -11.37 43.87
C ASN A 424 -2.91 -9.90 44.13
N GLU A 425 -1.96 -9.66 45.03
CA GLU A 425 -1.44 -8.33 45.36
C GLU A 425 -0.81 -7.65 44.14
N LEU A 426 0.06 -8.36 43.39
CA LEU A 426 0.67 -7.82 42.17
C LEU A 426 -0.35 -7.47 41.09
N ILE A 427 -1.45 -8.25 40.99
CA ILE A 427 -2.53 -7.94 40.06
C ILE A 427 -3.26 -6.66 40.52
N LEU A 428 -3.64 -6.57 41.80
CA LEU A 428 -4.32 -5.40 42.35
C LEU A 428 -3.48 -4.12 42.24
N GLU A 429 -2.17 -4.19 42.54
CA GLU A 429 -1.22 -3.08 42.34
C GLU A 429 -1.22 -2.62 40.86
N GLY A 430 -1.25 -3.56 39.92
CA GLY A 430 -1.31 -3.24 38.50
C GLY A 430 -2.64 -2.61 38.08
N ILE A 431 -3.78 -3.10 38.62
CA ILE A 431 -5.09 -2.50 38.35
C ILE A 431 -5.16 -1.07 38.90
N GLU A 432 -4.70 -0.84 40.14
CA GLU A 432 -4.64 0.49 40.76
C GLU A 432 -3.83 1.46 39.89
N ARG A 433 -2.69 1.01 39.36
CA ARG A 433 -1.86 1.79 38.44
C ARG A 433 -2.59 2.15 37.16
N GLU A 434 -3.31 1.21 36.55
CA GLU A 434 -4.05 1.49 35.31
C GLU A 434 -5.24 2.42 35.56
N TYR A 435 -5.95 2.27 36.68
CA TYR A 435 -7.01 3.19 37.10
C TYR A 435 -6.47 4.61 37.33
N THR A 436 -5.34 4.73 38.03
CA THR A 436 -4.69 6.02 38.28
C THR A 436 -4.29 6.70 36.96
N LYS A 437 -3.73 5.93 36.02
CA LYS A 437 -3.36 6.42 34.68
C LYS A 437 -4.58 6.91 33.88
N GLU A 438 -5.73 6.28 34.04
CA GLU A 438 -7.00 6.68 33.44
C GLU A 438 -7.71 7.81 34.21
N ASN A 439 -7.09 8.36 35.26
CA ASN A 439 -7.70 9.33 36.19
C ASN A 439 -9.00 8.82 36.84
N ARG A 440 -9.09 7.52 37.11
CA ARG A 440 -10.22 6.87 37.79
C ARG A 440 -9.88 6.67 39.27
N VAL A 441 -10.91 6.75 40.11
CA VAL A 441 -10.78 6.49 41.55
C VAL A 441 -10.73 4.97 41.78
N TRP A 442 -9.76 4.53 42.58
CA TRP A 442 -9.54 3.13 42.98
C TRP A 442 -10.53 2.65 44.05
#